data_AF-A0A956XD80-F1
#
_entry.id   AF-A0A956XD80-F1
#
_cell.length_a   1.000
_cell.length_b   1.000
_cell.length_c   1.000
_cell.angle_alpha   90.00
_cell.angle_beta   90.00
_cell.angle_gamma   90.00
#
_symmetry.space_group_name_H-M   'P 1'
#
loop_
_entity.id
_entity.type
_entity.pdbx_description
1 polymer ?
#
loop_
_entity_poly.entity_id
_entity_poly.type
_entity_poly.pdbx_seq_one_letter_code
_entity_poly.pdbx_strand_id
1 'polypeptide(L)'
;MDPLCSRMVRAALCWLVAGAFVGGVMLLDGALPGALVAWLAPSHAHMLFVGWFLQFVVGVAYWLLPRKRTPAQPLGYDERLGMLAMLALNAGLLLRVGVEPIERMGLGSALTQVGLGGVALLQVAAIVIFATQLWPRVGPRVPRVKNETPGETRQGDTR
;
A
#
# COMPACT_ATOMS: atom_id res chain seq x y z
N MET A 1 -9.70 2.74 13.09
CA MET A 1 -8.93 2.87 11.83
C MET A 1 -9.86 3.42 10.77
N ASP A 2 -9.36 4.29 9.87
CA ASP A 2 -10.19 4.83 8.78
C ASP A 2 -10.49 3.71 7.76
N PRO A 3 -11.57 3.81 6.96
CA PRO A 3 -11.95 2.77 6.00
C PRO A 3 -10.85 2.43 4.99
N LEU A 4 -10.13 3.44 4.48
CA LEU A 4 -8.99 3.26 3.58
C LEU A 4 -7.91 2.35 4.19
N CYS A 5 -7.44 2.66 5.41
CA CYS A 5 -6.41 1.87 6.09
C CYS A 5 -6.82 0.40 6.21
N SER A 6 -8.07 0.15 6.65
CA SER A 6 -8.57 -1.22 6.79
C SER A 6 -8.66 -1.95 5.45
N ARG A 7 -9.05 -1.27 4.37
CA ARG A 7 -9.11 -1.88 3.03
C ARG A 7 -7.71 -2.22 2.51
N MET A 8 -6.75 -1.31 2.66
CA MET A 8 -5.35 -1.54 2.24
C MET A 8 -4.73 -2.73 2.98
N VAL A 9 -4.91 -2.80 4.30
CA VAL A 9 -4.38 -3.91 5.11
C VAL A 9 -5.04 -5.24 4.73
N ARG A 10 -6.37 -5.27 4.56
CA ARG A 10 -7.08 -6.49 4.13
C ARG A 10 -6.59 -6.97 2.76
N ALA A 11 -6.49 -6.06 1.78
CA ALA A 11 -5.98 -6.40 0.46
C ALA A 11 -4.51 -6.85 0.50
N ALA A 12 -3.69 -6.29 1.40
CA ALA A 12 -2.30 -6.70 1.57
C ALA A 12 -2.18 -8.13 2.13
N LEU A 13 -3.07 -8.50 3.05
CA LEU A 13 -3.16 -9.87 3.55
C LEU A 13 -3.63 -10.86 2.47
N CYS A 14 -4.56 -10.44 1.61
CA CYS A 14 -4.93 -11.26 0.43
C CYS A 14 -3.73 -11.50 -0.48
N TRP A 15 -2.92 -10.47 -0.76
CA TRP A 15 -1.70 -10.61 -1.56
C TRP A 15 -0.63 -11.48 -0.89
N LEU A 16 -0.52 -11.43 0.44
CA LEU A 16 0.36 -12.31 1.20
C LEU A 16 -0.03 -13.78 0.97
N VAL A 17 -1.30 -14.11 1.15
CA VAL A 17 -1.80 -15.48 0.96
C VAL A 17 -1.62 -15.93 -0.48
N ALA A 18 -1.99 -15.09 -1.44
CA ALA A 18 -1.82 -15.40 -2.86
C ALA A 18 -0.34 -15.57 -3.25
N GLY A 19 0.54 -14.70 -2.75
CA GLY A 19 1.97 -14.77 -3.00
C GLY A 19 2.58 -16.03 -2.38
N ALA A 20 2.23 -16.36 -1.14
CA ALA A 20 2.67 -17.60 -0.50
C ALA A 20 2.20 -18.83 -1.27
N PHE A 21 0.97 -18.84 -1.78
CA PHE A 21 0.45 -19.91 -2.62
C PHE A 21 1.26 -20.06 -3.92
N VAL A 22 1.53 -18.95 -4.64
CA VAL A 22 2.36 -18.97 -5.86
C VAL A 22 3.78 -19.44 -5.54
N GLY A 23 4.36 -19.01 -4.42
CA GLY A 23 5.66 -19.50 -3.94
C GLY A 23 5.65 -21.01 -3.70
N GLY A 24 4.57 -21.56 -3.14
CA GLY A 24 4.37 -23.00 -3.00
C GLY A 24 4.30 -23.73 -4.34
N VAL A 25 3.61 -23.16 -5.34
CA VAL A 25 3.59 -23.71 -6.71
C VAL A 25 4.99 -23.72 -7.32
N MET A 26 5.79 -22.67 -7.10
CA MET A 26 7.18 -22.61 -7.60
C MET A 26 8.08 -23.71 -7.01
N LEU A 27 7.78 -24.26 -5.83
CA LEU A 27 8.55 -25.39 -5.28
C LEU A 27 8.38 -26.69 -6.08
N LEU A 28 7.41 -26.74 -7.00
CA LEU A 28 7.14 -27.90 -7.86
C LEU A 28 7.92 -27.86 -9.19
N ASP A 29 8.81 -26.87 -9.40
CA ASP A 29 9.54 -26.63 -10.66
C ASP A 29 10.37 -27.84 -11.15
N GLY A 30 10.85 -28.68 -10.22
CA GLY A 30 11.55 -29.93 -10.56
C GLY A 30 10.64 -31.16 -10.66
N ALA A 31 9.40 -31.06 -10.18
CA ALA A 31 8.44 -32.17 -10.16
C ALA A 31 7.49 -32.16 -11.36
N LEU A 32 7.30 -31.00 -11.99
CA LEU A 32 6.41 -30.80 -13.13
C LEU A 32 7.20 -30.37 -14.37
N PRO A 33 6.76 -30.75 -15.58
CA PRO A 33 7.36 -30.24 -16.80
C PRO A 33 7.11 -28.73 -16.93
N GLY A 34 8.17 -27.96 -17.16
CA GLY A 34 8.09 -26.51 -17.34
C GLY A 34 9.24 -25.77 -16.67
N ALA A 35 9.06 -24.46 -16.52
CA ALA A 35 9.98 -23.58 -15.78
C ALA A 35 9.16 -22.62 -14.90
N LEU A 36 8.35 -23.18 -14.01
CA LEU A 36 7.50 -22.48 -13.05
C LEU A 36 8.25 -21.35 -12.31
N VAL A 37 9.48 -21.59 -11.86
CA VAL A 37 10.28 -20.54 -11.20
C VAL A 37 10.58 -19.41 -12.17
N ALA A 38 11.03 -19.71 -13.39
CA ALA A 38 11.34 -18.68 -14.39
C ALA A 38 10.09 -17.88 -14.80
N TRP A 39 8.93 -18.52 -14.86
CA TRP A 39 7.67 -17.90 -15.26
C TRP A 39 7.02 -17.07 -14.16
N LEU A 40 7.07 -17.55 -12.91
CA LEU A 40 6.30 -16.98 -11.81
C LEU A 40 7.13 -16.12 -10.86
N ALA A 41 8.45 -16.27 -10.80
CA ALA A 41 9.29 -15.53 -9.84
C ALA A 41 9.10 -14.00 -9.88
N PRO A 42 9.03 -13.33 -11.05
CA PRO A 42 8.82 -11.89 -11.08
C PRO A 42 7.46 -11.48 -10.52
N SER A 43 6.40 -12.21 -10.85
CA SER A 43 5.04 -11.98 -10.32
C SER A 43 5.00 -12.22 -8.82
N HIS A 44 5.55 -13.34 -8.35
CA HIS A 44 5.68 -13.70 -6.94
C HIS A 44 6.38 -12.60 -6.13
N ALA A 45 7.52 -12.11 -6.63
CA ALA A 45 8.26 -11.04 -5.97
C ALA A 45 7.41 -9.76 -5.82
N HIS A 46 6.66 -9.38 -6.86
CA HIS A 46 5.79 -8.20 -6.78
C HIS A 46 4.56 -8.42 -5.89
N MET A 47 3.99 -9.62 -5.87
CA MET A 47 2.89 -9.97 -4.97
C MET A 47 3.31 -9.80 -3.50
N LEU A 48 4.46 -10.35 -3.12
CA LEU A 48 4.94 -10.27 -1.73
C LEU A 48 5.49 -8.89 -1.37
N PHE A 49 6.29 -8.27 -2.24
CA PHE A 49 6.90 -6.99 -1.93
C PHE A 49 5.93 -5.82 -2.08
N VAL A 50 5.28 -5.68 -3.24
CA VAL A 50 4.40 -4.54 -3.53
C VAL A 50 2.99 -4.77 -2.99
N GLY A 51 2.41 -5.95 -3.29
CA GLY A 51 1.04 -6.28 -2.91
C GLY A 51 0.85 -6.49 -1.42
N TRP A 52 1.76 -7.21 -0.76
CA TRP A 52 1.74 -7.41 0.68
C TRP A 52 2.52 -6.33 1.42
N PHE A 53 3.85 -6.35 1.37
CA PHE A 53 4.67 -5.61 2.33
C PHE A 53 4.50 -4.09 2.20
N LEU A 54 4.73 -3.55 1.01
CA LEU A 54 4.61 -2.11 0.72
C LEU A 54 3.19 -1.62 1.01
N GLN A 55 2.17 -2.29 0.47
CA GLN A 55 0.78 -1.89 0.67
C GLN A 55 0.37 -1.93 2.15
N PHE A 56 0.81 -2.94 2.91
CA PHE A 56 0.59 -3.03 4.35
C PHE A 56 1.24 -1.85 5.08
N VAL A 57 2.52 -1.59 4.81
CA VAL A 57 3.27 -0.48 5.43
C VAL A 57 2.61 0.86 5.11
N VAL A 58 2.21 1.11 3.86
CA VAL A 58 1.51 2.34 3.46
C VAL A 58 0.16 2.47 4.17
N GLY A 59 -0.64 1.39 4.19
CA GLY A 59 -1.93 1.37 4.89
C GLY A 59 -1.80 1.68 6.38
N VAL A 60 -0.77 1.11 7.02
CA VAL A 60 -0.41 1.41 8.42
C VAL A 60 0.09 2.84 8.56
N ALA A 61 0.91 3.36 7.64
CA ALA A 61 1.41 4.73 7.68
C ALA A 61 0.28 5.77 7.62
N TYR A 62 -0.76 5.53 6.82
CA TYR A 62 -1.96 6.38 6.81
C TYR A 62 -2.63 6.46 8.18
N TRP A 63 -2.58 5.37 8.96
CA TRP A 63 -3.15 5.33 10.30
C TRP A 63 -2.20 5.91 11.37
N LEU A 64 -0.91 5.56 11.31
CA LEU A 64 0.09 5.82 12.33
C LEU A 64 0.63 7.26 12.31
N LEU A 65 0.86 7.84 11.12
CA LEU A 65 1.46 9.16 11.02
C LEU A 65 0.54 10.23 11.64
N PRO A 66 1.09 11.30 12.25
CA PRO A 66 0.30 12.38 12.81
C PRO A 66 -0.70 12.94 11.79
N ARG A 67 -1.94 13.18 12.23
CA ARG A 67 -2.99 13.76 11.39
C ARG A 67 -3.00 15.28 11.60
N LYS A 68 -2.49 16.02 10.61
CA LYS A 68 -2.60 17.49 10.55
C LYS A 68 -4.00 17.87 10.05
N ARG A 69 -5.01 17.66 10.89
CA ARG A 69 -6.41 17.87 10.52
C ARG A 69 -6.71 19.35 10.30
N THR A 70 -7.35 19.68 9.20
CA THR A 70 -7.94 21.00 8.92
C THR A 70 -9.44 20.81 8.67
N PRO A 71 -10.26 21.88 8.70
CA PRO A 71 -11.68 21.77 8.33
C PRO A 71 -11.88 21.18 6.93
N ALA A 72 -10.96 21.47 6.00
CA ALA A 72 -10.99 20.92 4.64
C ALA A 72 -10.46 19.47 4.54
N GLN A 73 -9.63 19.01 5.49
CA GLN A 73 -9.03 17.68 5.50
C GLN A 73 -9.15 17.05 6.90
N PRO A 74 -10.34 16.54 7.27
CA PRO A 74 -10.59 16.00 8.61
C PRO A 74 -9.78 14.72 8.92
N LEU A 75 -9.32 14.02 7.89
CA LEU A 75 -8.44 12.85 8.02
C LEU A 75 -6.94 13.22 7.97
N GLY A 76 -6.61 14.45 7.60
CA GLY A 76 -5.23 14.91 7.33
C GLY A 76 -4.67 14.44 5.99
N TYR A 77 -5.52 13.90 5.11
CA TYR A 77 -5.24 13.49 3.73
C TYR A 77 -6.57 13.42 2.94
N ASP A 78 -6.49 13.26 1.63
CA ASP A 78 -7.65 13.08 0.75
C ASP A 78 -7.97 11.59 0.57
N GLU A 79 -9.09 11.14 1.15
CA GLU A 79 -9.51 9.74 1.09
C GLU A 79 -9.78 9.25 -0.34
N ARG A 80 -10.29 10.12 -1.23
CA ARG A 80 -10.60 9.74 -2.62
C ARG A 80 -9.31 9.48 -3.39
N LEU A 81 -8.31 10.34 -3.24
CA LEU A 81 -6.99 10.13 -3.83
C LEU A 81 -6.31 8.89 -3.26
N GLY A 82 -6.42 8.66 -1.95
CA GLY A 82 -5.88 7.45 -1.32
C GLY A 82 -6.54 6.16 -1.85
N MET A 83 -7.86 6.18 -2.01
CA MET A 83 -8.61 5.08 -2.63
C MET A 83 -8.23 4.86 -4.09
N LEU A 84 -8.06 5.93 -4.88
CA LEU A 84 -7.63 5.84 -6.27
C LEU A 84 -6.23 5.21 -6.39
N ALA A 85 -5.30 5.62 -5.54
CA ALA A 85 -3.96 5.05 -5.48
C ALA A 85 -3.97 3.57 -5.09
N MET A 86 -4.79 3.19 -4.09
CA MET A 86 -4.98 1.78 -3.72
C MET A 86 -5.54 0.96 -4.89
N LEU A 87 -6.55 1.48 -5.59
CA LEU A 87 -7.14 0.80 -6.76
C LEU A 87 -6.12 0.67 -7.90
N ALA A 88 -5.37 1.73 -8.20
CA ALA A 88 -4.32 1.70 -9.21
C ALA A 88 -3.21 0.68 -8.88
N LEU A 89 -2.77 0.64 -7.61
CA LEU A 89 -1.78 -0.32 -7.14
C LEU A 89 -2.26 -1.77 -7.33
N ASN A 90 -3.49 -2.08 -6.89
CA ASN A 90 -4.06 -3.42 -6.98
C ASN A 90 -4.37 -3.83 -8.43
N ALA A 91 -4.89 -2.91 -9.24
CA ALA A 91 -5.13 -3.14 -10.67
C ALA A 91 -3.82 -3.43 -11.40
N GLY A 92 -2.75 -2.66 -11.12
CA GLY A 92 -1.43 -2.92 -11.69
C GLY A 92 -0.86 -4.27 -11.28
N LEU A 93 -1.06 -4.69 -10.03
CA LEU A 93 -0.64 -6.03 -9.57
C LEU A 93 -1.43 -7.16 -10.25
N LEU A 94 -2.75 -7.06 -10.32
CA LEU A 94 -3.61 -8.05 -10.99
C LEU A 94 -3.22 -8.18 -12.47
N LEU A 95 -3.04 -7.05 -13.15
CA LEU A 95 -2.59 -7.05 -14.54
C LEU A 95 -1.23 -7.71 -14.68
N ARG A 96 -0.26 -7.39 -13.81
CA ARG A 96 1.07 -8.03 -13.81
C ARG A 96 0.98 -9.54 -13.65
N VAL A 97 0.21 -10.03 -12.69
CA VAL A 97 0.03 -11.47 -12.45
C VAL A 97 -0.57 -12.17 -13.67
N GLY A 98 -1.42 -11.50 -14.43
CA GLY A 98 -1.98 -12.04 -15.67
C GLY A 98 -1.02 -12.03 -16.86
N VAL A 99 -0.26 -10.94 -17.06
CA VAL A 99 0.53 -10.75 -18.30
C VAL A 99 1.98 -11.20 -18.18
N GLU A 100 2.62 -11.02 -17.01
CA GLU A 100 4.04 -11.31 -16.83
C GLU A 100 4.35 -12.81 -17.04
N PRO A 101 3.60 -13.79 -16.50
CA PRO A 101 3.88 -15.19 -16.75
C PRO A 101 3.76 -15.56 -18.23
N ILE A 102 2.80 -14.97 -18.96
CA ILE A 102 2.60 -15.22 -20.39
C ILE A 102 3.82 -14.78 -21.20
N GLU A 103 4.36 -13.59 -20.91
CA GLU A 103 5.60 -13.10 -21.51
C GLU A 103 6.78 -14.04 -21.20
N ARG A 104 6.92 -14.47 -19.94
CA ARG A 104 8.02 -15.35 -19.51
C ARG A 104 7.93 -16.77 -20.08
N MET A 105 6.73 -17.25 -20.40
CA MET A 105 6.52 -18.52 -21.10
C MET A 105 6.91 -18.45 -22.59
N GLY A 106 7.30 -17.26 -23.10
CA GLY A 106 7.57 -17.05 -24.52
C GLY A 106 6.31 -16.91 -25.36
N LEU A 107 5.15 -16.75 -24.72
CA LEU A 107 3.85 -16.55 -25.37
C LEU A 107 3.47 -15.06 -25.43
N GLY A 108 4.46 -14.18 -25.28
CA GLY A 108 4.31 -12.73 -25.32
C GLY A 108 3.82 -12.21 -26.67
N SER A 109 3.17 -11.05 -26.62
CA SER A 109 2.60 -10.34 -27.76
C SER A 109 2.68 -8.82 -27.52
N ALA A 110 2.39 -8.02 -28.55
CA ALA A 110 2.29 -6.57 -28.37
C ALA A 110 1.27 -6.18 -27.27
N LEU A 111 0.20 -6.96 -27.10
CA LEU A 111 -0.81 -6.71 -26.08
C LEU A 111 -0.26 -6.90 -24.67
N THR A 112 0.54 -7.93 -24.42
CA THR A 112 1.13 -8.20 -23.11
C THR A 112 2.24 -7.19 -22.78
N GLN A 113 3.00 -6.73 -23.77
CA GLN A 113 3.96 -5.62 -23.60
C GLN A 113 3.28 -4.29 -23.25
N VAL A 114 2.20 -3.95 -23.96
CA VAL A 114 1.36 -2.77 -23.61
C VAL A 114 0.76 -2.95 -22.22
N GLY A 115 0.34 -4.17 -21.86
CA GLY A 115 -0.09 -4.53 -20.52
C GLY A 115 0.96 -4.19 -19.47
N LEU A 116 2.20 -4.63 -19.66
CA LEU A 116 3.32 -4.31 -18.75
C LEU A 116 3.62 -2.80 -18.67
N GLY A 117 3.50 -2.08 -19.79
CA GLY A 117 3.55 -0.61 -19.79
C GLY A 117 2.45 0.00 -18.93
N GLY A 118 1.22 -0.48 -19.06
CA GLY A 118 0.08 -0.08 -18.23
C GLY A 118 0.29 -0.38 -16.75
N VAL A 119 0.86 -1.55 -16.41
CA VAL A 119 1.25 -1.89 -15.03
C VAL A 119 2.19 -0.84 -14.46
N ALA A 120 3.24 -0.48 -15.19
CA ALA A 120 4.24 0.49 -14.73
C ALA A 120 3.60 1.85 -14.46
N LEU A 121 2.75 2.34 -15.37
CA LEU A 121 2.02 3.59 -15.20
C LEU A 121 1.12 3.59 -13.95
N LEU A 122 0.35 2.53 -13.75
CA LEU A 122 -0.54 2.39 -12.59
C LEU A 122 0.23 2.38 -11.27
N GLN A 123 1.36 1.66 -11.21
CA GLN A 123 2.16 1.56 -9.97
C GLN A 123 2.89 2.86 -9.67
N VAL A 124 3.48 3.52 -10.68
CA VAL A 124 4.12 4.82 -10.49
C VAL A 124 3.10 5.86 -10.03
N ALA A 125 1.91 5.91 -10.66
CA ALA A 125 0.85 6.82 -10.26
C ALA A 125 0.42 6.59 -8.79
N ALA A 126 0.23 5.33 -8.39
CA ALA A 126 -0.10 4.99 -7.00
C ALA A 126 0.98 5.46 -6.01
N ILE A 127 2.25 5.19 -6.32
CA ILE A 127 3.39 5.59 -5.47
C ILE A 127 3.47 7.10 -5.33
N VAL A 128 3.32 7.86 -6.43
CA VAL A 128 3.35 9.32 -6.43
C VAL A 128 2.22 9.87 -5.54
N ILE A 129 1.01 9.34 -5.67
CA ILE A 129 -0.13 9.77 -4.84
C ILE A 129 0.12 9.43 -3.36
N PHE A 130 0.62 8.24 -3.03
CA PHE A 130 0.94 7.90 -1.64
C PHE A 130 2.04 8.80 -1.06
N ALA A 131 3.12 9.02 -1.82
CA ALA A 131 4.22 9.86 -1.38
C ALA A 131 3.76 11.30 -1.12
N THR A 132 3.04 11.91 -2.06
CA THR A 132 2.51 13.28 -1.93
C THR A 132 1.56 13.45 -0.74
N GLN A 133 0.74 12.44 -0.42
CA GLN A 133 -0.17 12.49 0.72
C GLN A 133 0.51 12.22 2.07
N LEU A 134 1.53 11.37 2.11
CA LEU A 134 2.21 11.00 3.36
C LEU A 134 3.37 11.95 3.70
N TRP A 135 4.04 12.54 2.71
CA TRP A 135 5.21 13.40 2.90
C TRP A 135 4.98 14.56 3.88
N PRO A 136 3.87 15.34 3.79
CA PRO A 136 3.63 16.46 4.71
C PRO A 136 3.42 16.02 6.17
N ARG A 137 3.18 14.72 6.41
CA ARG A 137 2.89 14.14 7.72
C ARG A 137 4.15 13.67 8.47
N VAL A 138 5.32 13.68 7.82
CA VAL A 138 6.61 13.24 8.39
C VAL A 138 7.30 14.35 9.23
N GLY A 139 6.68 15.51 9.42
CA GLY A 139 7.29 16.65 10.11
C GLY A 139 7.26 16.60 11.66
N PRO A 140 8.08 17.44 12.33
CA PRO A 140 8.14 17.54 13.79
C PRO A 140 6.78 17.84 14.41
N ARG A 141 6.48 17.22 15.55
CA ARG A 141 5.31 17.59 16.37
C ARG A 141 5.62 18.91 17.05
N VAL A 142 4.91 19.98 16.72
CA VAL A 142 4.99 21.22 17.49
C VAL A 142 4.33 20.95 18.86
N PRO A 143 5.04 21.11 19.99
CA PRO A 143 4.45 20.93 21.30
C PRO A 143 3.28 21.91 21.49
N ARG A 144 2.12 21.40 21.91
CA ARG A 144 0.98 22.25 22.24
C ARG A 144 1.33 23.00 23.52
N VAL A 145 1.48 24.32 23.45
CA VAL A 145 1.58 25.16 24.65
C VAL A 145 0.26 24.99 25.43
N LYS A 146 0.36 24.39 26.62
CA LYS A 146 -0.77 24.27 27.53
C LYS A 146 -0.97 25.67 28.12
N ASN A 147 -2.00 26.38 27.67
CA ASN A 147 -2.41 27.60 28.35
C ASN A 147 -3.01 27.17 29.69
N GLU A 148 -2.17 27.12 30.72
CA GLU A 148 -2.65 27.04 32.09
C GLU A 148 -3.53 28.26 32.32
N THR A 149 -4.82 28.02 32.56
CA THR A 149 -5.76 29.09 32.87
C THR A 149 -5.35 29.66 34.23
N PRO A 150 -4.92 30.93 34.33
CA PRO A 150 -4.58 31.53 35.61
C PRO A 150 -5.89 31.71 36.37
N GLY A 151 -6.22 30.79 37.29
CA GLY A 151 -7.49 30.88 38.00
C GLY A 151 -7.87 29.73 38.92
N GLU A 152 -7.21 28.57 38.86
CA GLU A 152 -7.43 27.52 39.86
C GLU A 152 -6.56 27.77 41.11
N THR A 153 -6.76 28.94 41.71
CA THR A 153 -6.40 29.21 43.10
C THR A 153 -6.99 28.11 43.96
N ARG A 154 -6.12 27.32 44.60
CA ARG A 154 -6.42 26.43 45.72
C ARG A 154 -7.19 27.20 46.79
N GLN A 155 -8.51 27.17 46.70
CA GLN A 155 -9.42 27.60 47.74
C GLN A 155 -9.99 26.32 48.35
N GLY A 156 -9.31 25.77 49.35
CA GLY A 156 -9.77 24.51 49.96
C GLY A 156 -8.86 23.88 50.98
N ASP A 157 -7.97 24.63 51.64
CA ASP A 157 -7.21 24.10 52.77
C ASP A 157 -7.31 25.06 53.97
N THR A 158 -8.52 25.14 54.50
CA THR A 158 -8.77 25.58 55.88
C THR A 158 -9.95 24.76 56.41
N ARG A 159 -9.64 23.66 57.09
CA ARG A 159 -10.25 23.21 58.36
C ARG A 159 -9.71 21.85 58.78
#